data_AF-A0A9Q3YLX4-F1
#
_entry.id   AF-A0A9Q3YLX4-F1
#
_cell.length_a   1.000
_cell.length_b   1.000
_cell.length_c   1.000
_cell.angle_alpha   90.00
_cell.angle_beta   90.00
_cell.angle_gamma   90.00
#
_symmetry.space_group_name_H-M   'P 1'
#
loop_
_entity.id
_entity.type
_entity.pdbx_description
1 polymer ?
#
loop_
_entity_poly.entity_id
_entity_poly.type
_entity_poly.pdbx_seq_one_letter_code
_entity_poly.pdbx_strand_id
1 'polypeptide(L)'
;METKTTLLTLIHWAKFDCEPCLNELYSMMTNAVLEKESWEFEWYLVNGLSEADILLLIVLTDIKLSIHFHELILRETARYVMKFLVLQQH
;
A
#
# COMPACT_ATOMS: atom_id res chain seq x y z
N MET A 1 -8.06 -12.85 0.43
CA MET A 1 -8.18 -12.16 1.76
C MET A 1 -6.85 -11.83 2.43
N GLU A 2 -5.89 -12.75 2.52
CA GLU A 2 -4.64 -12.56 3.29
C GLU A 2 -3.84 -11.33 2.82
N THR A 3 -3.62 -11.18 1.50
CA THR A 3 -2.87 -10.05 0.94
C THR A 3 -3.42 -8.68 1.32
N LYS A 4 -4.74 -8.49 1.36
CA LYS A 4 -5.34 -7.21 1.77
C LYS A 4 -4.96 -6.89 3.22
N THR A 5 -5.10 -7.86 4.12
CA THR A 5 -4.71 -7.71 5.52
C THR A 5 -3.21 -7.48 5.66
N THR A 6 -2.38 -8.23 4.94
CA THR A 6 -0.92 -8.04 4.91
C THR A 6 -0.57 -6.62 4.53
N LEU A 7 -1.11 -6.09 3.42
CA LEU A 7 -0.84 -4.72 2.98
C LEU A 7 -1.26 -3.68 4.03
N LEU A 8 -2.42 -3.84 4.67
CA LEU A 8 -2.86 -2.95 5.74
C LEU A 8 -1.92 -2.98 6.95
N THR A 9 -1.45 -4.16 7.35
CA THR A 9 -0.47 -4.31 8.43
C THR A 9 0.85 -3.63 8.09
N LEU A 10 1.36 -3.79 6.86
CA LEU A 10 2.60 -3.15 6.42
C LEU A 10 2.46 -1.62 6.40
N ILE A 11 1.33 -1.09 5.90
CA ILE A 11 1.06 0.35 5.92
C ILE A 11 1.01 0.87 7.36
N HIS A 12 0.39 0.12 8.27
CA HIS A 12 0.33 0.49 9.68
C HIS A 12 1.73 0.57 10.31
N TRP A 13 2.61 -0.40 10.02
CA TRP A 13 3.98 -0.39 10.52
C TRP A 13 4.80 0.77 9.95
N ALA A 14 4.70 1.01 8.64
CA ALA A 14 5.35 2.14 8.01
C ALA A 14 4.88 3.49 8.59
N LYS A 15 3.57 3.61 8.88
CA LYS A 15 3.00 4.79 9.53
C LYS A 15 3.57 5.01 10.94
N PHE A 16 3.74 3.93 11.71
CA PHE A 16 4.28 4.01 13.07
C PHE A 16 5.77 4.37 13.10
N ASP A 17 6.53 3.94 12.08
CA ASP A 17 7.97 4.16 11.96
C ASP A 17 8.34 5.53 11.36
N CYS A 18 7.40 6.21 10.71
CA CYS A 18 7.62 7.50 10.03
C CYS A 18 7.19 8.73 10.84
N GLU A 19 7.62 9.91 10.37
CA GLU A 19 7.25 11.18 10.98
C GLU A 19 5.74 11.48 10.90
N PRO A 20 5.16 12.17 11.90
CA PRO A 20 3.73 12.50 11.92
C PRO A 20 3.24 13.30 10.72
N CYS A 21 4.13 14.04 10.03
CA CYS A 21 3.79 14.81 8.83
C CYS A 21 3.32 13.93 7.65
N LEU A 22 3.65 12.63 7.66
CA LEU A 22 3.24 11.66 6.64
C LEU A 22 1.97 10.89 7.03
N ASN A 23 1.37 11.16 8.19
CA ASN A 23 0.20 10.42 8.68
C ASN A 23 -1.00 10.47 7.72
N GLU A 24 -1.21 11.60 7.05
CA GLU A 24 -2.29 11.76 6.08
C GLU A 24 -2.08 10.84 4.87
N LEU A 25 -0.86 10.82 4.30
CA LEU A 25 -0.49 9.94 3.20
C LEU A 25 -0.76 8.47 3.54
N TYR A 26 -0.27 7.98 4.68
CA TYR A 26 -0.50 6.59 5.09
C TYR A 26 -1.97 6.29 5.38
N SER A 27 -2.73 7.26 5.90
CA SER A 27 -4.17 7.08 6.14
C SER A 27 -4.95 7.00 4.82
N MET A 28 -4.58 7.81 3.82
CA MET A 28 -5.15 7.72 2.48
C MET A 28 -4.78 6.42 1.77
N MET A 29 -3.54 5.94 1.91
CA MET A 29 -3.13 4.62 1.40
C MET A 29 -3.92 3.49 2.06
N THR A 30 -4.14 3.56 3.38
CA THR A 30 -4.98 2.59 4.11
C THR A 30 -6.39 2.57 3.53
N ASN A 31 -6.99 3.74 3.29
CA ASN A 31 -8.33 3.85 2.72
C ASN A 31 -8.39 3.31 1.29
N ALA A 32 -7.40 3.62 0.43
CA ALA A 32 -7.32 3.10 -0.93
C ALA A 32 -7.29 1.56 -0.96
N VAL A 33 -6.55 0.92 -0.05
CA VAL A 33 -6.53 -0.54 0.09
C VAL A 33 -7.86 -1.07 0.64
N LEU A 34 -8.48 -0.38 1.60
CA LEU A 34 -9.76 -0.79 2.18
C LEU A 34 -10.92 -0.72 1.17
N GLU A 35 -10.94 0.30 0.30
CA GLU A 35 -11.97 0.52 -0.72
C GLU A 35 -11.98 -0.56 -1.81
N LYS A 36 -10.85 -1.28 -2.01
CA LYS A 36 -10.74 -2.36 -2.98
C LYS A 36 -11.50 -3.62 -2.56
N GLU A 37 -12.23 -4.22 -3.48
CA GLU A 37 -12.97 -5.45 -3.20
C GLU A 37 -12.03 -6.64 -3.04
N SER A 38 -12.35 -7.59 -2.15
CA SER A 38 -11.46 -8.71 -1.83
C SER A 38 -11.10 -9.57 -3.05
N TRP A 39 -12.02 -9.72 -4.00
CA TRP A 39 -11.78 -10.49 -5.23
C TRP A 39 -10.78 -9.81 -6.16
N GLU A 40 -10.61 -8.48 -6.11
CA GLU A 40 -9.60 -7.78 -6.92
C GLU A 40 -8.19 -8.25 -6.53
N PHE A 41 -7.92 -8.42 -5.23
CA PHE A 41 -6.63 -8.94 -4.74
C PHE A 41 -6.37 -10.36 -5.23
N GLU A 42 -7.38 -11.22 -5.20
CA GLU A 42 -7.27 -12.59 -5.71
C GLU A 42 -7.03 -12.60 -7.21
N TRP A 43 -7.70 -11.72 -7.95
CA TRP A 43 -7.47 -11.54 -9.37
C TRP A 43 -6.05 -11.07 -9.68
N TYR A 44 -5.51 -10.10 -8.94
CA TYR A 44 -4.12 -9.64 -9.14
C TYR A 44 -3.11 -10.76 -8.91
N LEU A 45 -3.27 -11.56 -7.84
CA LEU A 45 -2.39 -12.69 -7.55
C LEU A 45 -2.43 -13.76 -8.64
N VAL A 46 -3.63 -14.11 -9.15
CA VAL A 46 -3.78 -15.07 -10.25
C VAL A 46 -3.09 -14.58 -11.54
N ASN A 47 -3.03 -13.26 -11.73
CA ASN A 47 -2.31 -12.64 -12.84
C ASN A 47 -0.80 -12.42 -12.57
N GLY A 48 -0.27 -12.97 -11.47
CA GLY A 48 1.16 -12.98 -11.18
C GLY A 48 1.70 -11.68 -10.59
N LEU A 49 0.85 -10.80 -10.07
CA LEU A 49 1.30 -9.60 -9.35
C LEU A 49 1.74 -9.99 -7.94
N SER A 50 2.90 -9.51 -7.52
CA SER A 50 3.35 -9.59 -6.13
C SER A 50 2.60 -8.60 -5.23
N GLU A 51 2.69 -8.75 -3.92
CA GLU A 51 2.14 -7.77 -2.96
C GLU A 51 2.69 -6.37 -3.20
N ALA A 52 3.96 -6.25 -3.61
CA ALA A 52 4.58 -4.98 -3.96
C ALA A 52 3.93 -4.36 -5.21
N ASP A 53 3.69 -5.16 -6.25
CA ASP A 53 3.03 -4.71 -7.47
C ASP A 53 1.58 -4.29 -7.19
N ILE A 54 0.88 -5.07 -6.36
CA ILE A 54 -0.51 -4.78 -5.96
C ILE A 54 -0.58 -3.45 -5.21
N LEU A 55 0.27 -3.24 -4.19
CA LEU A 55 0.28 -1.99 -3.45
C LEU A 55 0.60 -0.81 -4.36
N LEU A 56 1.62 -0.95 -5.21
CA LEU A 56 2.00 0.09 -6.15
C LEU A 56 0.84 0.43 -7.10
N LEU A 57 0.18 -0.58 -7.66
CA LEU A 57 -0.97 -0.41 -8.55
C LEU A 57 -2.10 0.35 -7.84
N ILE A 58 -2.48 -0.06 -6.63
CA ILE A 58 -3.54 0.60 -5.86
C ILE A 58 -3.19 2.07 -5.60
N VAL A 59 -1.99 2.34 -5.10
CA VAL A 59 -1.56 3.69 -4.72
C VAL A 59 -1.47 4.62 -5.94
N LEU A 60 -0.99 4.11 -7.09
CA LEU A 60 -0.85 4.92 -8.31
C LEU A 60 -2.16 5.11 -9.09
N THR A 61 -3.15 4.24 -8.90
CA THR A 61 -4.45 4.33 -9.59
C THR A 61 -5.55 4.95 -8.73
N ASP A 62 -5.29 5.18 -7.44
CA ASP A 62 -6.23 5.88 -6.56
C ASP A 62 -6.29 7.39 -6.89
N ILE A 63 -7.50 7.84 -7.22
CA ILE A 63 -7.75 9.23 -7.64
C ILE A 63 -7.50 10.20 -6.47
N LYS A 64 -7.86 9.81 -5.24
CA LYS A 64 -7.69 10.69 -4.08
C LYS A 64 -6.20 10.91 -3.80
N LEU A 65 -5.40 9.85 -3.81
CA LEU A 65 -3.94 9.92 -3.63
C LEU A 65 -3.27 10.74 -4.72
N SER A 66 -3.59 10.50 -6.00
CA SER A 66 -2.97 11.20 -7.14
C SER A 66 -3.30 12.69 -7.21
N ILE A 67 -4.41 13.14 -6.62
CA ILE A 67 -4.73 14.58 -6.49
C ILE A 67 -3.85 15.24 -5.41
N HIS A 68 -3.54 14.54 -4.32
CA HIS A 68 -2.88 15.12 -3.15
C HIS A 68 -1.36 14.98 -3.17
N PHE A 69 -0.85 13.93 -3.82
CA PHE A 69 0.56 13.58 -3.78
C PHE A 69 1.13 13.34 -5.18
N HIS A 70 2.35 13.82 -5.38
CA HIS A 70 3.08 13.57 -6.61
C HIS A 70 3.39 12.08 -6.76
N GLU A 71 3.33 11.57 -7.99
CA GLU A 71 3.57 10.16 -8.32
C GLU A 71 4.89 9.61 -7.72
N LEU A 72 5.96 10.42 -7.79
CA LEU A 72 7.24 10.06 -7.18
C LEU A 72 7.11 9.75 -5.68
N ILE A 73 6.39 10.59 -4.92
CA ILE A 73 6.18 10.38 -3.48
C ILE A 73 5.43 9.07 -3.27
N LEU A 74 4.37 8.84 -4.04
CA LEU A 74 3.57 7.62 -3.98
C LEU A 74 4.39 6.35 -4.25
N ARG A 75 5.27 6.36 -5.27
CA ARG A 75 6.19 5.25 -5.58
C ARG A 75 7.18 4.99 -4.44
N GLU A 76 7.79 6.06 -3.92
CA GLU A 76 8.77 5.97 -2.83
C GLU A 76 8.14 5.44 -1.54
N THR A 77 6.93 5.92 -1.21
CA THR A 77 6.20 5.48 -0.03
C THR A 77 5.73 4.02 -0.16
N ALA A 78 5.21 3.61 -1.32
CA ALA A 78 4.87 2.20 -1.56
C ALA A 78 6.10 1.30 -1.40
N ARG A 79 7.25 1.69 -1.97
CA ARG A 79 8.52 0.97 -1.78
C ARG A 79 8.97 0.94 -0.32
N TYR A 80 8.77 2.02 0.43
CA TYR A 80 9.07 2.07 1.86
C TYR A 80 8.23 1.06 2.66
N VAL A 81 6.92 1.04 2.43
CA VAL A 81 6.00 0.09 3.06
C VAL A 81 6.44 -1.36 2.83
N MET A 82 6.88 -1.69 1.62
CA MET A 82 7.31 -3.06 1.30
C MET A 82 8.59 -3.51 2.00
N LYS A 83 9.41 -2.59 2.55
CA LYS A 83 10.57 -2.99 3.37
C LYS A 83 10.17 -3.79 4.60
N PHE A 84 8.99 -3.50 5.17
CA PHE A 84 8.47 -4.22 6.34
C PHE A 84 8.05 -5.65 6.03
N LEU A 85 7.74 -5.97 4.76
CA LEU A 85 7.44 -7.35 4.37
C LEU A 85 8.67 -8.24 4.51
N VAL A 86 9.85 -7.73 4.14
CA VAL A 86 11.13 -8.44 4.29
C VAL A 86 11.45 -8.68 5.77
N LEU A 87 11.13 -7.71 6.63
CA LEU A 87 11.37 -7.82 8.08
C LEU A 87 10.44 -8.82 8.77
N GLN A 88 9.27 -9.14 8.19
CA GLN A 88 8.37 -10.17 8.73
C GLN A 88 8.81 -11.61 8.38
N GLN A 89 9.72 -11.77 7.43
CA GLN A 89 10.20 -13.08 6.96
C GLN A 89 11.48 -13.56 7.69
N HIS A 90 11.98 -12.77 8.64
CA HIS A 90 13.17 -13.03 9.46
C HIS A 90 12.85 -12.95 10.94
#